data_AF-A0A2N2M6D9-F1
#
_entry.id   AF-A0A2N2M6D9-F1
#
_cell.length_a   1.000
_cell.length_b   1.000
_cell.length_c   1.000
_cell.angle_alpha   90.00
_cell.angle_beta   90.00
_cell.angle_gamma   90.00
#
_symmetry.space_group_name_H-M   'P 1'
#
loop_
_entity.id
_entity.type
_entity.pdbx_description
1 polymer ?
#
loop_
_entity_poly.entity_id
_entity_poly.type
_entity_poly.pdbx_seq_one_letter_code
_entity_poly.pdbx_strand_id
1 'polypeptide(L)'
;MTHSCILDKNSLEQIVSGDFKVPDGLSPTDCLPELMHNLGSIDSDTRENSLEVLWSWISNSIYSDEVLVSIASQMAANLTTGLGEKDSDSVFLRAFSTLILAAVIEADLARLDEKKPHLLNQNQILSWLSTTIKLLKEEKDLRGFVEAKGWAHCCAHTGDLLSDFAIHPYLGKKELEEILNSLQARFTTPVEQAFVHNEDERLAA
;
A
#
# COMPACT_ATOMS: atom_id res chain seq x y z
N MET A 1 8.98 -18.23 23.08
CA MET A 1 10.06 -17.23 22.95
C MET A 1 10.05 -16.81 21.50
N THR A 2 9.34 -15.73 21.18
CA THR A 2 9.31 -15.15 19.84
C THR A 2 10.70 -14.63 19.54
N HIS A 3 11.40 -15.23 18.57
CA HIS A 3 12.54 -14.58 17.94
C HIS A 3 11.95 -13.37 17.21
N SER A 4 12.08 -12.17 17.81
CA SER A 4 11.84 -10.94 17.05
C SER A 4 12.92 -10.89 15.98
N CYS A 5 12.48 -10.89 14.73
CA CYS A 5 13.36 -10.77 13.59
C CYS A 5 13.85 -9.32 13.58
N ILE A 6 15.05 -9.05 14.09
CA ILE A 6 15.62 -7.70 14.00
C ILE A 6 16.07 -7.48 12.56
N LEU A 7 15.13 -7.15 11.66
CA LEU A 7 15.43 -6.64 10.32
C LEU A 7 15.89 -5.19 10.46
N ASP A 8 17.19 -5.03 10.70
CA ASP A 8 17.83 -3.72 10.57
C ASP A 8 18.05 -3.37 9.09
N LYS A 9 18.49 -2.14 8.84
CA LYS A 9 18.73 -1.61 7.50
C LYS A 9 19.68 -2.49 6.67
N ASN A 10 20.77 -2.98 7.27
CA ASN A 10 21.72 -3.85 6.59
C ASN A 10 21.09 -5.20 6.22
N SER A 11 20.25 -5.76 7.09
CA SER A 11 19.53 -7.01 6.83
C SER A 11 18.56 -6.85 5.66
N LEU A 12 17.85 -5.72 5.58
CA LEU A 12 16.99 -5.40 4.44
C LEU A 12 17.79 -5.28 3.14
N GLU A 13 18.90 -4.55 3.14
CA GLU A 13 19.80 -4.43 1.97
C GLU A 13 20.34 -5.80 1.51
N GLN A 14 20.65 -6.70 2.45
CA GLN A 14 21.07 -8.07 2.14
C GLN A 14 19.96 -8.91 1.50
N ILE A 15 18.71 -8.75 1.95
CA ILE A 15 17.57 -9.44 1.33
C ILE A 15 17.36 -8.93 -0.10
N VAL A 16 17.35 -7.61 -0.30
CA VAL A 16 17.18 -6.99 -1.63
C VAL A 16 18.30 -7.41 -2.58
N SER A 17 19.57 -7.27 -2.16
CA SER A 17 20.72 -7.68 -2.98
C SER A 17 20.86 -9.20 -3.17
N GLY A 18 20.19 -9.98 -2.32
CA GLY A 18 20.13 -11.44 -2.36
C GLY A 18 18.96 -12.01 -3.17
N ASP A 19 18.37 -11.22 -4.09
CA ASP A 19 17.20 -11.57 -4.90
C ASP A 19 15.96 -11.93 -4.04
N PHE A 20 15.74 -11.17 -2.97
CA PHE A 20 14.61 -11.34 -2.05
C PHE A 20 14.53 -12.72 -1.39
N LYS A 21 15.65 -13.43 -1.22
CA LYS A 21 15.66 -14.70 -0.49
C LYS A 21 15.32 -14.46 0.98
N VAL A 22 14.46 -15.33 1.51
CA VAL A 22 14.18 -15.37 2.95
C VAL A 22 15.48 -15.72 3.68
N PRO A 23 15.89 -14.95 4.71
CA PRO A 23 17.12 -15.25 5.43
C PRO A 23 17.13 -16.63 6.08
N ASP A 24 18.32 -17.26 6.14
CA ASP A 24 18.49 -18.58 6.72
C ASP A 24 18.01 -18.63 8.18
N GLY A 25 17.20 -19.64 8.50
CA GLY A 25 16.68 -19.86 9.85
C GLY A 25 15.46 -19.01 10.23
N LEU A 26 14.96 -18.17 9.31
CA LEU A 26 13.73 -17.41 9.48
C LEU A 26 12.65 -17.87 8.50
N SER A 27 11.39 -17.66 8.87
CA SER A 27 10.27 -17.71 7.94
C SER A 27 9.89 -16.31 7.45
N PRO A 28 9.21 -16.19 6.29
CA PRO A 28 8.66 -14.91 5.83
C PRO A 28 7.75 -14.24 6.85
N THR A 29 7.00 -15.04 7.62
CA THR A 29 6.07 -14.56 8.64
C THR A 29 6.79 -14.02 9.88
N ASP A 30 7.97 -14.56 10.23
CA ASP A 30 8.78 -14.03 11.34
C ASP A 30 9.26 -12.60 11.07
N CYS A 31 9.45 -12.24 9.79
CA CYS A 31 9.90 -10.93 9.34
C CYS A 31 8.78 -9.90 9.22
N LEU A 32 7.52 -10.36 9.18
CA LEU A 32 6.38 -9.55 8.77
C LEU A 32 6.10 -8.35 9.71
N PRO A 33 6.17 -8.49 11.05
CA PRO A 33 5.91 -7.36 11.95
C PRO A 33 6.87 -6.19 11.73
N GLU A 34 8.18 -6.46 11.63
CA GLU A 34 9.19 -5.44 11.38
C GLU A 34 9.06 -4.83 9.98
N LEU A 35 8.83 -5.64 8.93
CA LEU A 35 8.59 -5.13 7.57
C LEU A 35 7.41 -4.15 7.51
N MET A 36 6.26 -4.52 8.10
CA MET A 36 5.07 -3.65 8.12
C MET A 36 5.29 -2.38 8.95
N HIS A 37 6.03 -2.47 10.06
CA HIS A 37 6.38 -1.30 10.86
C HIS A 37 7.26 -0.32 10.08
N ASN A 38 8.26 -0.84 9.36
CA ASN A 38 9.23 -0.05 8.62
C ASN A 38 8.63 0.73 7.44
N LEU A 39 7.43 0.37 6.96
CA LEU A 39 6.68 1.17 5.98
C LEU A 39 6.41 2.61 6.45
N GLY A 40 6.44 2.86 7.77
CA GLY A 40 6.31 4.19 8.36
C GLY A 40 7.63 4.90 8.69
N SER A 41 8.79 4.30 8.37
CA SER A 41 10.11 4.86 8.71
C SER A 41 10.35 6.19 8.01
N ILE A 42 11.05 7.12 8.67
CA ILE A 42 11.53 8.37 8.06
C ILE A 42 12.82 8.18 7.24
N ASP A 43 13.55 7.08 7.49
CA ASP A 43 14.69 6.67 6.67
C ASP A 43 14.17 6.01 5.40
N SER A 44 14.40 6.65 4.25
CA SER A 44 13.88 6.21 2.95
C SER A 44 14.31 4.79 2.64
N ASP A 45 15.58 4.44 2.86
CA ASP A 45 16.11 3.14 2.47
C ASP A 45 15.47 2.01 3.28
N THR A 46 15.27 2.21 4.59
CA THR A 46 14.56 1.25 5.44
C THR A 46 13.12 1.05 4.96
N ARG A 47 12.44 2.15 4.61
CA ARG A 47 11.04 2.13 4.16
C ARG A 47 10.90 1.47 2.79
N GLU A 48 11.72 1.87 1.82
CA GLU A 48 11.70 1.38 0.45
C GLU A 48 12.17 -0.07 0.36
N ASN A 49 13.24 -0.46 1.06
CA ASN A 49 13.65 -1.87 1.08
C ASN A 49 12.58 -2.76 1.74
N SER A 50 11.89 -2.29 2.79
CA SER A 50 10.80 -3.06 3.40
C SER A 50 9.60 -3.19 2.46
N LEU A 51 9.27 -2.14 1.70
CA LEU A 51 8.28 -2.17 0.63
C LEU A 51 8.67 -3.20 -0.44
N GLU A 52 9.90 -3.15 -0.96
CA GLU A 52 10.36 -4.05 -2.02
C GLU A 52 10.35 -5.52 -1.57
N VAL A 53 10.77 -5.81 -0.34
CA VAL A 53 10.73 -7.17 0.23
C VAL A 53 9.29 -7.67 0.32
N LEU A 54 8.38 -6.87 0.91
CA LEU A 54 6.96 -7.25 1.01
C LEU A 54 6.33 -7.45 -0.37
N TRP A 55 6.55 -6.51 -1.29
CA TRP A 55 6.04 -6.59 -2.65
C TRP A 55 6.51 -7.87 -3.34
N SER A 56 7.82 -8.11 -3.33
CA SER A 56 8.41 -9.30 -3.95
C SER A 56 7.85 -10.59 -3.36
N TRP A 57 7.74 -10.69 -2.04
CA TRP A 57 7.22 -11.89 -1.40
C TRP A 57 5.72 -12.12 -1.65
N ILE A 58 4.94 -11.05 -1.76
CA ILE A 58 3.52 -11.12 -2.17
C ILE A 58 3.43 -11.60 -3.63
N SER A 59 4.10 -10.93 -4.56
CA SER A 59 4.05 -11.25 -5.99
C SER A 59 4.57 -12.67 -6.31
N ASN A 60 5.53 -13.17 -5.53
CA ASN A 60 6.07 -14.52 -5.68
C ASN A 60 5.29 -15.59 -4.89
N SER A 61 4.11 -15.26 -4.35
CA SER A 61 3.25 -16.20 -3.60
C SER A 61 3.98 -16.89 -2.43
N ILE A 62 4.88 -16.18 -1.75
CA ILE A 62 5.66 -16.72 -0.62
C ILE A 62 4.78 -16.87 0.64
N TYR A 63 3.79 -16.00 0.81
CA TYR A 63 2.85 -16.02 1.91
C TYR A 63 1.66 -16.95 1.64
N SER A 64 1.11 -17.54 2.71
CA SER A 64 -0.15 -18.26 2.62
C SER A 64 -1.34 -17.30 2.44
N ASP A 65 -2.45 -17.81 1.92
CA ASP A 65 -3.71 -17.07 1.78
C ASP A 65 -4.13 -16.39 3.10
N GLU A 66 -4.04 -17.08 4.25
CA GLU A 66 -4.37 -16.51 5.56
C GLU A 66 -3.47 -15.31 5.93
N VAL A 67 -2.17 -15.42 5.65
CA VAL A 67 -1.21 -14.34 5.92
C VAL A 67 -1.47 -13.16 5.00
N LEU A 68 -1.73 -13.38 3.71
CA LEU A 68 -2.06 -12.31 2.76
C LEU A 68 -3.32 -11.54 3.18
N VAL A 69 -4.36 -12.23 3.63
CA VAL A 69 -5.58 -11.58 4.16
C VAL A 69 -5.26 -10.74 5.41
N SER A 70 -4.39 -11.23 6.29
CA SER A 70 -3.96 -10.47 7.47
C SER A 70 -3.13 -9.23 7.09
N ILE A 71 -2.25 -9.34 6.10
CA ILE A 71 -1.47 -8.22 5.57
C ILE A 71 -2.41 -7.15 5.04
N ALA A 72 -3.31 -7.51 4.13
CA ALA A 72 -4.26 -6.57 3.55
C ALA A 72 -5.14 -5.89 4.62
N SER A 73 -5.60 -6.64 5.61
CA SER A 73 -6.40 -6.09 6.71
C SER A 73 -5.62 -5.06 7.54
N GLN A 74 -4.34 -5.31 7.83
CA GLN A 74 -3.50 -4.35 8.55
C GLN A 74 -3.17 -3.13 7.69
N MET A 75 -2.87 -3.32 6.40
CA MET A 75 -2.60 -2.22 5.48
C MET A 75 -3.84 -1.31 5.37
N ALA A 76 -5.02 -1.89 5.14
CA ALA A 76 -6.30 -1.17 5.12
C ALA A 76 -6.55 -0.34 6.38
N ALA A 77 -6.19 -0.86 7.57
CA ALA A 77 -6.31 -0.10 8.81
C ALA A 77 -5.34 1.11 8.85
N ASN A 78 -4.12 0.94 8.32
CA ASN A 78 -3.09 1.97 8.31
C ASN A 78 -3.43 3.16 7.41
N LEU A 79 -4.29 3.01 6.39
CA LEU A 79 -4.71 4.09 5.47
C LEU A 79 -5.26 5.34 6.19
N THR A 80 -5.77 5.18 7.42
CA THR A 80 -6.35 6.29 8.20
C THR A 80 -5.41 6.85 9.28
N THR A 81 -4.20 6.31 9.41
CA THR A 81 -3.21 6.77 10.39
C THR A 81 -2.73 8.19 10.06
N GLY A 82 -2.97 9.12 10.98
CA GLY A 82 -2.61 10.53 10.79
C GLY A 82 -3.36 11.22 9.64
N LEU A 83 -4.48 10.65 9.19
CA LEU A 83 -5.25 11.20 8.07
C LEU A 83 -5.73 12.63 8.39
N GLY A 84 -5.48 13.55 7.46
CA GLY A 84 -5.83 14.96 7.59
C GLY A 84 -4.78 15.82 8.31
N GLU A 85 -3.69 15.23 8.79
CA GLU A 85 -2.48 15.96 9.18
C GLU A 85 -1.79 16.55 7.94
N LYS A 86 -1.08 17.66 8.12
CA LYS A 86 -0.21 18.27 7.11
C LYS A 86 1.24 18.21 7.60
N ASP A 87 2.17 18.07 6.67
CA ASP A 87 3.62 18.11 6.93
C ASP A 87 4.13 17.11 7.99
N SER A 88 3.37 16.03 8.22
CA SER A 88 3.62 15.04 9.27
C SER A 88 4.27 13.78 8.71
N ASP A 89 5.17 13.17 9.47
CA ASP A 89 5.81 11.91 9.08
C ASP A 89 4.84 10.72 9.12
N SER A 90 3.65 10.90 9.71
CA SER A 90 2.57 9.91 9.68
C SER A 90 2.12 9.55 8.25
N VAL A 91 2.42 10.41 7.26
CA VAL A 91 2.11 10.17 5.83
C VAL A 91 2.77 8.91 5.27
N PHE A 92 3.99 8.59 5.72
CA PHE A 92 4.73 7.46 5.17
C PHE A 92 4.01 6.14 5.42
N LEU A 93 3.52 5.92 6.64
CA LEU A 93 2.87 4.65 6.98
C LEU A 93 1.62 4.43 6.14
N ARG A 94 0.73 5.43 6.04
CA ARG A 94 -0.51 5.28 5.25
C ARG A 94 -0.20 5.15 3.75
N ALA A 95 0.72 5.95 3.22
CA ALA A 95 1.06 5.93 1.80
C ALA A 95 1.70 4.60 1.36
N PHE A 96 2.62 4.05 2.15
CA PHE A 96 3.29 2.79 1.80
C PHE A 96 2.41 1.58 2.12
N SER A 97 1.52 1.68 3.10
CA SER A 97 0.48 0.67 3.30
C SER A 97 -0.49 0.61 2.12
N THR A 98 -0.80 1.75 1.49
CA THR A 98 -1.61 1.78 0.26
C THR A 98 -0.98 0.96 -0.87
N LEU A 99 0.34 1.04 -1.07
CA LEU A 99 1.04 0.23 -2.09
C LEU A 99 1.00 -1.27 -1.78
N ILE A 100 1.24 -1.66 -0.53
CA ILE A 100 1.18 -3.09 -0.17
C ILE A 100 -0.26 -3.62 -0.25
N LEU A 101 -1.27 -2.80 0.05
CA LEU A 101 -2.66 -3.19 -0.17
C LEU A 101 -2.94 -3.39 -1.66
N ALA A 102 -2.44 -2.51 -2.53
CA ALA A 102 -2.53 -2.66 -3.99
C ALA A 102 -1.91 -3.98 -4.44
N ALA A 103 -0.67 -4.28 -4.01
CA ALA A 103 0.00 -5.55 -4.32
C ALA A 103 -0.79 -6.80 -3.88
N VAL A 104 -1.51 -6.77 -2.75
CA VAL A 104 -2.37 -7.89 -2.35
C VAL A 104 -3.64 -7.98 -3.21
N ILE A 105 -4.21 -6.85 -3.65
CA ILE A 105 -5.36 -6.85 -4.57
C ILE A 105 -4.93 -7.35 -5.95
N GLU A 106 -3.79 -6.91 -6.47
CA GLU A 106 -3.20 -7.44 -7.71
C GLU A 106 -3.02 -8.96 -7.61
N ALA A 107 -2.49 -9.46 -6.49
CA ALA A 107 -2.35 -10.89 -6.25
C ALA A 107 -3.71 -11.62 -6.20
N ASP A 108 -4.77 -11.00 -5.66
CA ASP A 108 -6.13 -11.55 -5.71
C ASP A 108 -6.70 -11.57 -7.13
N LEU A 109 -6.51 -10.50 -7.90
CA LEU A 109 -6.95 -10.38 -9.29
C LEU A 109 -6.28 -11.43 -10.19
N ALA A 110 -4.98 -11.66 -10.01
CA ALA A 110 -4.22 -12.66 -10.76
C ALA A 110 -4.76 -14.09 -10.60
N ARG A 111 -5.49 -14.38 -9.51
CA ARG A 111 -6.14 -15.69 -9.29
C ARG A 111 -7.21 -15.99 -10.32
N LEU A 112 -7.79 -14.97 -10.94
CA LEU A 112 -8.75 -15.13 -12.05
C LEU A 112 -8.10 -15.83 -13.24
N ASP A 113 -6.88 -15.44 -13.60
CA ASP A 113 -6.13 -16.04 -14.70
C ASP A 113 -5.78 -17.51 -14.40
N GLU A 114 -5.56 -17.82 -13.12
CA GLU A 114 -5.29 -19.17 -12.62
C GLU A 114 -6.55 -20.02 -12.38
N LYS A 115 -7.76 -19.46 -12.60
CA LYS A 115 -9.05 -20.09 -12.29
C LYS A 115 -9.19 -20.53 -10.82
N LYS A 116 -8.54 -19.80 -9.91
CA LYS A 116 -8.68 -19.99 -8.46
C LYS A 116 -9.81 -19.10 -7.93
N PRO A 117 -10.47 -19.48 -6.82
CA PRO A 117 -11.38 -18.58 -6.15
C PRO A 117 -10.63 -17.36 -5.60
N HIS A 118 -11.30 -16.22 -5.53
CA HIS A 118 -10.77 -15.03 -4.85
C HIS A 118 -10.33 -15.37 -3.43
N LEU A 119 -9.18 -14.82 -3.06
CA LEU A 119 -8.66 -14.77 -1.70
C LEU A 119 -9.54 -13.86 -0.83
N LEU A 120 -9.89 -12.69 -1.36
CA LEU A 120 -10.64 -11.66 -0.66
C LEU A 120 -12.14 -11.83 -0.91
N ASN A 121 -12.97 -11.53 0.09
CA ASN A 121 -14.43 -11.54 -0.09
C ASN A 121 -14.96 -10.14 -0.45
N GLN A 122 -16.17 -10.09 -1.00
CA GLN A 122 -16.81 -8.84 -1.43
C GLN A 122 -16.92 -7.79 -0.32
N ASN A 123 -17.21 -8.17 0.92
CA ASN A 123 -17.32 -7.21 2.02
C ASN A 123 -15.97 -6.58 2.36
N GLN A 124 -14.87 -7.33 2.29
CA GLN A 124 -13.52 -6.79 2.47
C GLN A 124 -13.20 -5.77 1.38
N ILE A 125 -13.40 -6.14 0.12
CA ILE A 125 -13.14 -5.25 -1.03
C ILE A 125 -13.94 -3.95 -0.92
N LEU A 126 -15.25 -4.01 -0.67
CA LEU A 126 -16.09 -2.82 -0.57
C LEU A 126 -15.73 -1.95 0.65
N SER A 127 -15.37 -2.56 1.77
CA SER A 127 -14.93 -1.83 2.98
C SER A 127 -13.60 -1.09 2.75
N TRP A 128 -12.64 -1.75 2.11
CA TRP A 128 -11.33 -1.17 1.83
C TRP A 128 -11.39 -0.13 0.71
N LEU A 129 -12.25 -0.29 -0.29
CA LEU A 129 -12.58 0.76 -1.24
C LEU A 129 -13.12 2.00 -0.52
N SER A 130 -14.09 1.83 0.39
CA SER A 130 -14.64 2.96 1.16
C SER A 130 -13.57 3.69 1.98
N THR A 131 -12.64 2.93 2.58
CA THR A 131 -11.50 3.48 3.33
C THR A 131 -10.53 4.24 2.41
N THR A 132 -10.27 3.71 1.22
CA THR A 132 -9.40 4.33 0.20
C THR A 132 -10.02 5.62 -0.36
N ILE A 133 -11.32 5.62 -0.62
CA ILE A 133 -12.06 6.83 -1.01
C ILE A 133 -12.03 7.87 0.10
N LYS A 134 -12.12 7.46 1.38
CA LYS A 134 -11.98 8.36 2.52
C LYS A 134 -10.58 8.98 2.56
N LEU A 135 -9.52 8.17 2.41
CA LEU A 135 -8.15 8.65 2.27
C LEU A 135 -8.05 9.69 1.14
N LEU A 136 -8.54 9.37 -0.06
CA LEU A 136 -8.54 10.28 -1.20
C LEU A 136 -9.31 11.57 -0.93
N LYS A 137 -10.33 11.61 -0.06
CA LYS A 137 -11.12 12.82 0.22
C LYS A 137 -10.52 13.67 1.34
N GLU A 138 -9.99 13.03 2.37
CA GLU A 138 -9.55 13.70 3.60
C GLU A 138 -8.05 14.00 3.64
N GLU A 139 -7.26 13.45 2.70
CA GLU A 139 -5.83 13.71 2.62
C GLU A 139 -5.52 15.20 2.42
N LYS A 140 -4.64 15.72 3.27
CA LYS A 140 -4.16 17.11 3.25
C LYS A 140 -2.65 17.22 3.07
N ASP A 141 -1.91 16.14 3.29
CA ASP A 141 -0.49 16.04 2.97
C ASP A 141 -0.32 15.62 1.50
N LEU A 142 -0.09 16.60 0.65
CA LEU A 142 0.04 16.41 -0.80
C LEU A 142 1.51 16.36 -1.25
N ARG A 143 2.45 16.20 -0.32
CA ARG A 143 3.87 16.13 -0.65
C ARG A 143 4.14 14.83 -1.42
N GLY A 144 4.67 14.96 -2.63
CA GLY A 144 5.21 13.82 -3.38
C GLY A 144 6.55 13.36 -2.82
N PHE A 145 7.48 14.28 -2.64
CA PHE A 145 8.82 14.05 -2.12
C PHE A 145 9.11 14.96 -0.92
N VAL A 146 9.79 14.41 0.09
CA VAL A 146 10.24 15.14 1.28
C VAL A 146 11.75 15.09 1.34
N GLU A 147 12.40 16.25 1.35
CA GLU A 147 13.85 16.35 1.43
C GLU A 147 14.41 15.55 2.62
N ALA A 148 15.49 14.80 2.36
CA ALA A 148 16.13 13.87 3.30
C ALA A 148 15.30 12.67 3.78
N LYS A 149 13.99 12.59 3.47
CA LYS A 149 13.11 11.49 3.88
C LYS A 149 12.58 10.64 2.72
N GLY A 150 12.72 11.13 1.48
CA GLY A 150 12.31 10.42 0.28
C GLY A 150 10.84 10.61 -0.09
N TRP A 151 10.28 9.65 -0.82
CA TRP A 151 8.91 9.70 -1.33
C TRP A 151 7.87 9.58 -0.22
N ALA A 152 6.88 10.47 -0.23
CA ALA A 152 5.65 10.37 0.56
C ALA A 152 4.48 9.91 -0.32
N HIS A 153 4.21 10.59 -1.44
CA HIS A 153 3.39 10.10 -2.55
C HIS A 153 2.01 9.51 -2.23
N CYS A 154 1.38 9.93 -1.13
CA CYS A 154 0.13 9.33 -0.69
C CYS A 154 -0.98 9.37 -1.76
N CYS A 155 -1.13 10.50 -2.46
CA CYS A 155 -2.11 10.63 -3.54
C CYS A 155 -1.81 9.74 -4.75
N ALA A 156 -0.54 9.63 -5.16
CA ALA A 156 -0.12 8.74 -6.24
C ALA A 156 -0.46 7.28 -5.92
N HIS A 157 -0.05 6.80 -4.74
CA HIS A 157 -0.30 5.42 -4.31
C HIS A 157 -1.80 5.12 -4.19
N THR A 158 -2.58 6.13 -3.77
CA THR A 158 -4.05 6.03 -3.71
C THR A 158 -4.65 5.88 -5.11
N GLY A 159 -4.08 6.54 -6.12
CA GLY A 159 -4.47 6.36 -7.52
C GLY A 159 -4.29 4.92 -8.00
N ASP A 160 -3.11 4.33 -7.75
CA ASP A 160 -2.86 2.94 -8.18
C ASP A 160 -3.83 1.96 -7.51
N LEU A 161 -4.02 2.07 -6.20
CA LEU A 161 -4.94 1.21 -5.46
C LEU A 161 -6.39 1.35 -5.97
N LEU A 162 -6.82 2.56 -6.31
CA LEU A 162 -8.15 2.77 -6.89
C LEU A 162 -8.27 2.16 -8.29
N SER A 163 -7.19 2.14 -9.08
CA SER A 163 -7.17 1.49 -10.39
C SER A 163 -7.36 -0.03 -10.28
N ASP A 164 -6.73 -0.67 -9.29
CA ASP A 164 -6.90 -2.10 -9.01
C ASP A 164 -8.33 -2.42 -8.54
N PHE A 165 -8.88 -1.59 -7.64
CA PHE A 165 -10.27 -1.72 -7.24
C PHE A 165 -11.21 -1.60 -8.44
N ALA A 166 -10.99 -0.63 -9.33
CA ALA A 166 -11.87 -0.36 -10.47
C ALA A 166 -12.00 -1.54 -11.44
N ILE A 167 -11.01 -2.44 -11.50
CA ILE A 167 -11.06 -3.64 -12.34
C ILE A 167 -11.52 -4.89 -11.58
N HIS A 168 -11.73 -4.81 -10.27
CA HIS A 168 -12.12 -5.96 -9.47
C HIS A 168 -13.59 -6.39 -9.75
N PRO A 169 -13.87 -7.69 -9.98
CA PRO A 169 -15.20 -8.18 -10.36
C PRO A 169 -16.29 -8.05 -9.28
N TYR A 170 -15.94 -7.53 -8.10
CA TYR A 170 -16.87 -7.28 -7.01
C TYR A 170 -17.39 -5.84 -6.99
N LEU A 171 -16.81 -4.95 -7.81
CA LEU A 171 -17.33 -3.61 -8.02
C LEU A 171 -18.41 -3.63 -9.10
N GLY A 172 -19.46 -2.85 -8.86
CA GLY A 172 -20.49 -2.56 -9.84
C GLY A 172 -20.44 -1.10 -10.29
N LYS A 173 -21.44 -0.72 -11.10
CA LYS A 173 -21.59 0.65 -11.61
C LYS A 173 -21.53 1.71 -10.51
N LYS A 174 -22.18 1.46 -9.38
CA LYS A 174 -22.25 2.42 -8.26
C LYS A 174 -20.88 2.71 -7.67
N GLU A 175 -20.09 1.68 -7.44
CA GLU A 175 -18.74 1.80 -6.87
C GLU A 175 -17.81 2.52 -7.84
N LEU A 176 -17.89 2.22 -9.15
CA LEU A 176 -17.13 2.92 -10.18
C LEU A 176 -17.50 4.40 -10.29
N GLU A 177 -18.80 4.73 -10.21
CA GLU A 177 -19.27 6.12 -10.15
C GLU A 177 -18.73 6.83 -8.90
N GLU A 178 -18.62 6.13 -7.76
CA GLU A 178 -18.06 6.70 -6.53
C GLU A 178 -16.56 7.01 -6.66
N ILE A 179 -15.78 6.12 -7.29
CA ILE A 179 -14.36 6.35 -7.61
C ILE A 179 -14.23 7.59 -8.48
N LEU A 180 -14.95 7.64 -9.61
CA LEU A 180 -14.89 8.77 -10.56
C LEU A 180 -15.28 10.10 -9.92
N ASN A 181 -16.37 10.12 -9.14
CA ASN A 181 -16.80 11.34 -8.44
C ASN A 181 -15.78 11.79 -7.40
N SER A 182 -15.10 10.85 -6.73
CA SER A 182 -14.08 11.15 -5.72
C SER A 182 -12.81 11.70 -6.36
N LEU A 183 -12.39 11.15 -7.50
CA LEU A 183 -11.29 11.68 -8.31
C LEU A 183 -11.60 13.08 -8.85
N GLN A 184 -12.80 13.28 -9.40
CA GLN A 184 -13.25 14.60 -9.85
C GLN A 184 -13.20 15.63 -8.71
N ALA A 185 -13.69 15.26 -7.52
CA ALA A 185 -13.61 16.14 -6.35
C ALA A 185 -12.16 16.46 -5.97
N ARG A 186 -11.25 15.47 -6.00
CA ARG A 186 -9.83 15.68 -5.72
C ARG A 186 -9.17 16.64 -6.71
N PHE A 187 -9.45 16.52 -8.00
CA PHE A 187 -8.91 17.41 -9.04
C PHE A 187 -9.51 18.82 -9.04
N THR A 188 -10.73 18.99 -8.52
CA THR A 188 -11.44 20.29 -8.54
C THR A 188 -11.36 21.04 -7.22
N THR A 189 -10.94 20.39 -6.14
CA THR A 189 -10.76 21.04 -4.83
C THR A 189 -9.50 21.91 -4.85
N PRO A 190 -9.60 23.21 -4.46
CA PRO A 190 -8.42 24.06 -4.35
C PRO A 190 -7.41 23.51 -3.35
N VAL A 191 -6.14 23.47 -3.75
CA VAL A 191 -5.02 22.98 -2.92
C VAL A 191 -3.94 24.06 -2.82
N GLU A 192 -3.25 24.09 -1.69
CA GLU A 192 -2.12 24.99 -1.45
C GLU A 192 -0.84 24.52 -2.16
N GLN A 193 -0.74 23.21 -2.42
CA GLN A 193 0.39 22.56 -3.09
C GLN A 193 -0.12 21.80 -4.31
N ALA A 194 0.47 22.07 -5.47
CA ALA A 194 0.17 21.36 -6.71
C ALA A 194 0.81 19.97 -6.72
N PHE A 195 0.23 19.05 -7.50
CA PHE A 195 0.87 17.80 -7.90
C PHE A 195 1.99 18.11 -8.90
N VAL A 196 3.19 17.61 -8.61
CA VAL A 196 4.41 17.95 -9.38
C VAL A 196 5.32 16.73 -9.59
N HIS A 197 4.91 15.55 -9.14
CA HIS A 197 5.66 14.29 -9.22
C HIS A 197 4.76 13.17 -9.78
N ASN A 198 3.98 13.45 -10.84
CA ASN A 198 3.06 12.52 -11.49
C ASN A 198 1.93 11.96 -10.61
N GLU A 199 1.58 12.62 -9.50
CA GLU A 199 0.43 12.20 -8.71
C GLU A 199 -0.89 12.35 -9.49
N ASP A 200 -0.98 13.37 -10.34
CA ASP A 200 -2.10 13.62 -11.23
C ASP A 200 -2.23 12.55 -12.32
N GLU A 201 -1.14 12.15 -12.96
CA GLU A 201 -1.14 11.06 -13.95
C GLU A 201 -1.61 9.74 -13.33
N ARG A 202 -1.10 9.39 -12.14
CA ARG A 202 -1.45 8.14 -11.46
C ARG A 202 -2.88 8.14 -10.91
N LEU A 203 -3.40 9.30 -10.51
CA LEU A 203 -4.81 9.43 -10.14
C LEU A 203 -5.76 9.33 -11.35
N ALA A 204 -5.28 9.61 -12.56
CA ALA A 204 -6.08 9.60 -13.79
C ALA A 204 -5.94 8.32 -14.64
N ALA A 205 -5.14 7.36 -14.18
CA ALA A 205 -4.80 6.12 -14.89
C ALA A 205 -5.99 5.15 -15.08
#